data_AF-A0AAW2XYG5-F1
#
_entry.id   AF-A0AAW2XYG5-F1
#
_cell.length_a   1.000
_cell.length_b   1.000
_cell.length_c   1.000
_cell.angle_alpha   90.00
_cell.angle_beta   90.00
_cell.angle_gamma   90.00
#
_symmetry.space_group_name_H-M   'P 1'
#
loop_
_entity.id
_entity.type
_entity.pdbx_description
1 polymer ?
#
loop_
_entity_poly.entity_id
_entity_poly.type
_entity_poly.pdbx_seq_one_letter_code
_entity_poly.pdbx_strand_id
1 'polypeptide(L)'
;MTFSRINDERLGFRFNHIVDMQRTLEGRPWTFDRNLLILQPIDETDDPGGVNLDWCPFVVHIHDIPMNLRNEQVLTIVGNKIGQFLE
;
A
#
# COMPACT_ATOMS: atom_id res chain seq x y z
N MET A 1 7.73 -12.07 -13.77
CA MET A 1 6.86 -10.87 -13.71
C MET A 1 6.89 -10.20 -15.07
N THR A 2 5.73 -9.87 -15.62
CA THR A 2 5.59 -9.16 -16.89
C THR A 2 4.97 -7.79 -16.64
N PHE A 3 5.40 -6.80 -17.41
CA PHE A 3 4.93 -5.43 -17.33
C PHE A 3 4.10 -5.09 -18.58
N SER A 4 3.01 -4.35 -18.40
CA SER A 4 2.16 -3.87 -19.49
C SER A 4 1.65 -2.47 -19.21
N ARG A 5 1.63 -1.60 -20.22
CA ARG A 5 0.97 -0.30 -20.11
C ARG A 5 -0.54 -0.50 -20.26
N ILE A 6 -1.33 -0.04 -19.28
CA ILE A 6 -2.80 -0.07 -19.34
C ILE A 6 -3.30 1.16 -20.10
N ASN A 7 -2.83 2.34 -19.68
CA ASN A 7 -3.05 3.62 -20.36
C ASN A 7 -1.87 4.58 -20.07
N ASP A 8 -1.98 5.85 -20.42
CA ASP A 8 -0.86 6.80 -20.30
C ASP A 8 -0.44 7.07 -18.84
N GLU A 9 -1.30 6.82 -17.85
CA GLU A 9 -1.02 7.07 -16.42
C GLU A 9 -0.99 5.79 -15.58
N ARG A 10 -1.26 4.62 -16.19
CA ARG A 10 -1.41 3.34 -15.46
C ARG A 10 -0.59 2.21 -16.04
N LEU A 11 0.01 1.46 -15.12
CA LEU A 11 0.90 0.34 -15.41
C LEU A 11 0.37 -0.92 -14.73
N GLY A 12 0.33 -2.01 -15.48
CA GLY A 12 -0.05 -3.34 -15.02
C GLY A 12 1.17 -4.22 -14.78
N PHE A 13 1.16 -4.93 -13.67
CA PHE A 13 2.17 -5.93 -13.31
C PHE A 13 1.50 -7.30 -13.23
N ARG A 14 1.98 -8.26 -14.02
CA ARG A 14 1.54 -9.65 -13.96
C ARG A 14 2.60 -10.50 -13.29
N PHE A 15 2.26 -11.12 -12.17
CA PHE A 15 3.12 -12.05 -11.46
C PHE A 15 2.82 -13.48 -11.90
N ASN A 16 3.86 -14.31 -11.95
CA ASN A 16 3.70 -15.73 -12.30
C ASN A 16 3.23 -16.55 -11.08
N HIS A 17 3.51 -16.05 -9.88
CA HIS A 17 3.13 -16.68 -8.62
C HIS A 17 2.51 -15.63 -7.68
N ILE A 18 1.41 -16.02 -7.02
CA ILE A 18 0.71 -15.17 -6.05
C ILE A 18 1.60 -14.78 -4.86
N VAL A 19 2.57 -15.62 -4.50
CA VAL A 19 3.51 -15.37 -3.40
C VAL A 19 4.42 -14.18 -3.71
N ASP A 20 4.85 -14.03 -4.98
CA ASP A 20 5.64 -12.87 -5.41
C ASP A 20 4.78 -11.61 -5.43
N MET A 21 3.51 -11.78 -5.85
CA MET A 21 2.33 -10.96 -5.51
C MET A 21 2.43 -10.32 -4.14
N GLN A 22 2.11 -11.16 -3.16
CA GLN A 22 1.94 -10.82 -1.76
C GLN A 22 3.21 -10.19 -1.18
N ARG A 23 4.39 -10.75 -1.43
CA ARG A 23 5.66 -10.16 -0.98
C ARG A 23 5.88 -8.75 -1.49
N THR A 24 5.50 -8.48 -2.75
CA THR A 24 5.55 -7.12 -3.30
C THR A 24 4.54 -6.23 -2.58
N LEU A 25 3.33 -6.69 -2.28
CA LEU A 25 2.34 -5.87 -1.57
C LEU A 25 2.71 -5.60 -0.10
N GLU A 26 3.33 -6.56 0.57
CA GLU A 26 3.81 -6.45 1.96
C GLU A 26 4.98 -5.47 2.10
N GLY A 27 5.84 -5.35 1.07
CA GLY A 27 6.99 -4.44 1.06
C GLY A 27 6.68 -2.96 0.81
N ARG A 28 5.41 -2.57 0.77
CA ARG A 28 4.99 -1.17 0.56
C ARG A 28 5.41 -0.28 1.76
N PRO A 29 5.66 1.02 1.53
CA PRO A 29 5.51 1.75 0.27
C PRO A 29 6.69 1.51 -0.69
N TRP A 30 6.39 1.47 -2.00
CA TRP A 30 7.43 1.41 -3.03
C TRP A 30 7.69 2.78 -3.60
N THR A 31 8.96 3.09 -3.84
CA THR A 31 9.35 4.30 -4.56
C THR A 31 10.18 3.93 -5.78
N PHE A 32 9.94 4.64 -6.89
CA PHE A 32 10.72 4.53 -8.11
C PHE A 32 11.02 5.93 -8.63
N ASP A 33 12.30 6.23 -8.85
CA ASP A 33 12.77 7.56 -9.26
C ASP A 33 12.18 8.71 -8.43
N ARG A 34 12.18 8.54 -7.10
CA ARG A 34 11.62 9.50 -6.12
C ARG A 34 10.10 9.71 -6.21
N ASN A 35 9.39 8.91 -6.99
CA ASN A 35 7.92 8.90 -7.07
C ASN A 35 7.37 7.72 -6.26
N LEU A 36 6.26 7.94 -5.55
CA LEU A 36 5.53 6.88 -4.85
C LEU A 36 4.77 6.01 -5.85
N LEU A 37 4.89 4.70 -5.72
CA LEU A 37 4.09 3.75 -6.49
C LEU A 37 2.90 3.29 -5.63
N ILE A 38 1.71 3.60 -6.10
CA ILE A 38 0.46 3.08 -5.52
C ILE A 38 0.11 1.80 -6.27
N LEU A 39 0.13 0.69 -5.55
CA LEU A 39 -0.14 -0.64 -6.10
C LEU A 39 -1.45 -1.16 -5.52
N GLN A 40 -2.34 -1.62 -6.38
CA GLN A 40 -3.54 -2.35 -5.99
C GLN A 40 -3.57 -3.70 -6.70
N PRO A 41 -3.87 -4.81 -5.99
CA PRO A 41 -4.22 -6.05 -6.65
C PRO A 41 -5.48 -5.83 -7.49
N ILE A 42 -5.54 -6.51 -8.62
CA ILE A 42 -6.66 -6.44 -9.57
C ILE A 42 -7.21 -7.85 -9.65
N ASP A 43 -8.49 -8.03 -9.32
CA ASP A 43 -9.16 -9.31 -9.50
C ASP A 43 -9.51 -9.52 -10.97
N GLU A 44 -9.74 -10.77 -11.38
CA GLU A 44 -10.00 -11.11 -12.79
C GLU A 44 -11.26 -10.43 -13.36
N THR A 45 -12.16 -9.96 -12.48
CA THR A 45 -13.40 -9.27 -12.82
C THR A 45 -13.29 -7.75 -12.86
N ASP A 46 -12.19 -7.18 -12.37
CA ASP A 46 -12.02 -5.73 -12.25
C ASP A 46 -11.57 -5.10 -13.57
N ASP A 47 -12.06 -3.88 -13.85
CA ASP A 47 -11.50 -3.06 -14.93
C ASP A 47 -10.16 -2.45 -14.47
N PRO A 48 -9.03 -2.81 -15.10
CA PRO A 48 -7.72 -2.26 -14.72
C PRO A 48 -7.63 -0.73 -14.87
N GLY A 49 -8.46 -0.15 -15.76
CA GLY A 49 -8.56 1.29 -15.95
C GLY A 49 -9.32 2.03 -14.84
N GLY A 50 -10.20 1.32 -14.12
CA GLY A 50 -11.09 1.87 -13.11
C GLY A 50 -10.65 1.68 -11.65
N VAL A 51 -9.61 0.90 -11.39
CA VAL A 51 -9.11 0.64 -10.02
C VAL A 51 -8.74 1.95 -9.31
N ASN A 52 -9.18 2.13 -8.07
CA ASN A 52 -8.85 3.32 -7.29
C ASN A 52 -7.39 3.26 -6.79
N LEU A 53 -6.59 4.29 -7.08
CA LEU A 53 -5.19 4.43 -6.68
C LEU A 53 -4.97 5.65 -5.76
N ASP A 54 -5.88 5.90 -4.81
CA ASP A 54 -5.82 7.06 -3.91
C ASP A 54 -5.04 6.81 -2.62
N TRP A 55 -4.92 5.54 -2.19
CA TRP A 55 -4.37 5.15 -0.88
C TRP A 55 -3.19 4.20 -1.00
N CYS A 56 -2.17 4.41 -0.16
CA CYS A 56 -1.01 3.55 -0.02
C CYS A 56 -0.72 3.30 1.47
N PRO A 57 -0.52 2.04 1.91
CA PRO A 57 -0.06 1.74 3.26
C PRO A 57 1.34 2.29 3.52
N PHE A 58 1.53 2.91 4.68
CA PHE A 58 2.83 3.36 5.18
C PHE A 58 3.11 2.79 6.56
N VAL A 59 4.37 2.42 6.80
CA VAL A 59 4.86 2.16 8.15
C VAL A 59 5.25 3.50 8.77
N VAL A 60 4.49 3.91 9.79
CA VAL A 60 4.73 5.17 10.51
C VAL A 60 5.34 4.84 11.86
N HIS A 61 6.52 5.38 12.13
CA HIS A 61 7.16 5.26 13.44
C HIS A 61 6.81 6.49 14.29
N ILE A 62 6.08 6.27 15.38
CA ILE A 62 5.72 7.33 16.31
C ILE A 62 6.76 7.38 17.44
N HIS A 63 7.39 8.55 17.60
CA HIS A 63 8.39 8.78 18.64
C HIS A 63 7.77 9.40 19.89
N ASP A 64 8.47 9.27 21.02
CA ASP A 64 8.15 9.94 22.29
C ASP A 64 6.78 9.62 22.90
N ILE A 65 6.16 8.47 22.58
CA ILE A 65 4.96 8.00 23.29
C ILE A 65 5.33 7.57 24.72
N PRO A 66 4.72 8.17 25.76
CA PRO A 66 4.88 7.75 27.15
C PRO A 66 4.55 6.27 27.35
N MET A 67 5.28 5.57 28.22
CA MET A 67 5.16 4.11 28.35
C MET A 67 3.75 3.63 28.72
N ASN A 68 3.01 4.41 29.53
CA ASN A 68 1.63 4.13 29.91
C ASN A 68 0.61 4.32 28.76
N LEU A 69 1.02 4.92 27.64
CA LEU A 69 0.19 5.17 26.47
C LEU A 69 0.57 4.29 25.27
N ARG A 70 1.54 3.37 25.42
CA ARG A 70 1.93 2.41 24.37
C ARG A 70 1.00 1.20 24.36
N ASN A 71 -0.26 1.43 24.01
CA ASN A 71 -1.24 0.38 23.81
C ASN A 71 -1.93 0.55 22.46
N GLU A 72 -2.52 -0.54 21.98
CA GLU A 72 -3.17 -0.60 20.67
C GLU A 72 -4.25 0.46 20.52
N GLN A 73 -5.08 0.70 21.55
CA GLN A 73 -6.14 1.70 21.49
C GLN A 73 -5.59 3.12 21.20
N VAL A 74 -4.51 3.51 21.89
CA VAL A 74 -3.86 4.81 21.65
C VAL A 74 -3.23 4.86 20.26
N LEU A 75 -2.55 3.80 19.83
CA LEU A 75 -1.93 3.73 18.51
C LEU A 75 -2.97 3.81 17.39
N THR A 76 -4.10 3.13 17.52
CA THR A 76 -5.22 3.19 16.59
C THR A 76 -5.81 4.60 16.52
N ILE A 77 -6.01 5.26 17.67
CA ILE A 77 -6.50 6.66 17.71
C ILE A 77 -5.51 7.60 16.99
N VAL A 78 -4.21 7.47 17.25
CA VAL A 78 -3.20 8.33 16.63
C VAL A 78 -3.07 8.04 15.14
N GLY A 79 -2.99 6.76 14.74
CA GLY A 79 -2.92 6.35 13.34
C GLY A 79 -4.12 6.84 12.53
N ASN A 80 -5.33 6.73 13.10
CA ASN A 80 -6.57 7.21 12.48
C ASN A 80 -6.66 8.74 12.36
N LYS A 81 -5.79 9.51 13.04
CA LYS A 81 -5.68 10.96 12.81
C LYS A 81 -4.79 11.30 11.62
N ILE A 82 -3.89 10.41 11.22
CA ILE A 82 -2.99 10.59 10.07
C ILE A 82 -3.67 10.07 8.80
N GLY A 83 -4.36 8.94 8.89
CA GLY A 83 -5.08 8.30 7.79
C GLY A 83 -5.98 7.19 8.33
N GLN A 84 -5.84 5.99 7.81
CA GLN A 84 -6.47 4.78 8.34
C GLN A 84 -5.40 3.90 9.00
N PHE A 85 -5.59 3.57 10.27
CA PHE A 85 -4.74 2.58 10.94
C PHE A 85 -4.98 1.18 10.33
N LEU A 86 -3.90 0.45 10.10
CA LEU A 86 -3.88 -0.92 9.60
C LEU A 86 -3.21 -1.78 10.70
N GLU A 87 -3.83 -2.91 11.04
CA GLU A 87 -3.34 -3.87 12.05
C GLU A 87 -2.25 -4.79 11.50
#